data_AF-A0A5N9GH45-F1
#
_entry.id   AF-A0A5N9GH45-F1
#
_cell.length_a   1.000
_cell.length_b   1.000
_cell.length_c   1.000
_cell.angle_alpha   90.00
_cell.angle_beta   90.00
_cell.angle_gamma   90.00
#
_symmetry.space_group_name_H-M   'P 1'
#
loop_
_entity.id
_entity.type
_entity.pdbx_description
1 polymer ?
#
loop_
_entity_poly.entity_id
_entity_poly.type
_entity_poly.pdbx_seq_one_letter_code
_entity_poly.pdbx_strand_id
1 'polypeptide(L)' 'ADAGRVLQTPVLFLYGSRRVKTAQASGAGPLDDAWRSVFPKVRGKDMGNYGHFLQWEAPDEVNRELISFLSE' A
#
# COMPACT_ATOMS: atom_id res chain seq x y z
N ALA A 1 5.76 -4.06 17.47
CA ALA A 1 5.96 -2.64 17.83
C ALA A 1 4.66 -1.98 18.28
N ASP A 2 3.47 -2.43 17.83
CA ASP A 2 2.24 -1.69 18.07
C ASP A 2 1.36 -2.17 19.22
N ALA A 3 1.72 -3.23 19.97
CA ALA A 3 1.05 -3.68 21.20
C ALA A 3 -0.50 -3.75 21.15
N GLY A 4 -1.09 -4.05 19.98
CA GLY A 4 -2.56 -4.07 19.78
C GLY A 4 -3.21 -2.69 19.66
N ARG A 5 -2.42 -1.62 19.49
CA ARG A 5 -2.90 -0.25 19.32
C ARG A 5 -3.49 -0.07 17.92
N VAL A 6 -4.64 0.58 17.89
CA VAL A 6 -5.24 1.12 16.68
C VAL A 6 -4.73 2.54 16.48
N LEU A 7 -4.00 2.77 15.40
CA LEU A 7 -3.38 4.03 15.05
C LEU A 7 -4.28 4.79 14.06
N GLN A 8 -4.71 5.99 14.46
CA GLN A 8 -5.58 6.84 13.64
C GLN A 8 -4.84 7.57 12.52
N THR A 9 -3.51 7.46 12.49
CA THR A 9 -2.65 8.03 11.47
C THR A 9 -3.00 7.42 10.09
N PRO A 10 -3.31 8.25 9.08
CA PRO A 10 -3.49 7.76 7.72
C PRO A 10 -2.21 7.10 7.20
N VAL A 11 -2.34 6.03 6.42
CA VAL A 11 -1.21 5.34 5.80
C VAL A 11 -1.51 5.15 4.32
N LEU A 12 -0.54 5.50 3.47
CA LEU A 12 -0.54 5.13 2.05
C LEU A 12 0.33 3.90 1.86
N PHE A 13 -0.23 2.87 1.23
CA PHE A 13 0.47 1.62 0.93
C PHE A 13 0.45 1.34 -0.58
N LEU A 14 1.58 1.60 -1.23
CA LEU A 14 1.77 1.39 -2.66
C LEU A 14 2.42 0.02 -2.92
N TYR A 15 1.91 -0.71 -3.90
CA TYR A 15 2.43 -2.04 -4.28
C TYR A 15 2.29 -2.29 -5.77
N GLY A 16 3.15 -3.14 -6.35
CA GLY A 16 3.04 -3.56 -7.74
C GLY A 16 2.15 -4.80 -7.92
N SER A 17 1.62 -5.00 -9.13
CA SER A 17 0.69 -6.08 -9.46
C SER A 17 1.27 -7.49 -9.25
N ARG A 18 2.60 -7.65 -9.24
CA ARG A 18 3.22 -8.93 -8.86
C ARG A 18 2.82 -9.35 -7.45
N ARG A 19 2.72 -8.39 -6.52
CA ARG A 19 2.33 -8.67 -5.13
C ARG A 19 0.85 -9.03 -5.02
N VAL A 20 0.00 -8.39 -5.83
CA VAL A 20 -1.43 -8.72 -5.93
C VAL A 20 -1.60 -10.18 -6.38
N LYS A 21 -0.89 -10.59 -7.44
CA LYS A 21 -0.92 -11.96 -7.95
C LYS A 21 -0.46 -12.98 -6.90
N THR A 22 0.60 -12.69 -6.16
CA THR A 22 1.08 -13.55 -5.07
C THR A 22 0.04 -13.70 -3.96
N ALA A 23 -0.60 -12.60 -3.55
CA ALA A 23 -1.64 -12.64 -2.52
C ALA A 23 -2.84 -13.48 -2.97
N GLN A 24 -3.33 -13.26 -4.18
CA GLN A 24 -4.43 -14.02 -4.76
C GLN A 24 -4.12 -15.52 -4.85
N ALA A 25 -2.92 -15.88 -5.32
CA ALA A 25 -2.47 -17.27 -5.38
C ALA A 25 -2.37 -17.94 -4.00
N SER A 26 -2.21 -17.15 -2.95
CA SER A 26 -2.14 -17.62 -1.56
C SER A 26 -3.52 -17.60 -0.86
N GLY A 27 -4.59 -17.25 -1.57
CA GLY A 27 -5.93 -17.08 -1.00
C GLY A 27 -6.08 -15.87 -0.08
N ALA A 28 -5.13 -14.94 -0.11
CA ALA A 28 -5.21 -13.71 0.67
C ALA A 28 -6.12 -12.69 -0.02
N GLY A 29 -6.81 -11.88 0.80
CA GLY A 29 -7.63 -10.77 0.34
C GLY A 29 -6.81 -9.57 -0.18
N PRO A 30 -7.46 -8.40 -0.33
CA PRO A 30 -6.78 -7.13 -0.61
C PRO A 30 -5.57 -6.91 0.31
N LEU A 31 -4.47 -6.43 -0.26
CA LEU A 31 -3.20 -6.33 0.47
C LEU A 31 -3.24 -5.30 1.62
N ASP A 32 -4.06 -4.26 1.50
CA ASP A 32 -4.28 -3.26 2.53
C ASP A 32 -5.10 -3.76 3.72
N ASP A 33 -5.89 -4.83 3.56
CA ASP A 33 -6.66 -5.42 4.66
C ASP A 33 -5.77 -5.94 5.78
N ALA A 34 -4.55 -6.40 5.45
CA ALA A 34 -3.55 -6.80 6.42
C ALA A 34 -3.17 -5.68 7.40
N TRP A 35 -3.37 -4.42 7.00
CA TRP A 35 -3.04 -3.24 7.79
C TRP A 35 -4.25 -2.62 8.48
N ARG A 36 -5.49 -2.90 8.04
CA ARG A 36 -6.70 -2.22 8.54
C ARG A 36 -6.93 -2.38 10.04
N SER A 37 -6.52 -3.51 10.63
CA SER A 37 -6.65 -3.75 12.07
C SER A 37 -5.76 -2.83 12.92
N VAL A 38 -4.64 -2.36 12.36
CA VAL A 38 -3.70 -1.44 13.01
C VAL A 38 -3.91 -0.01 12.54
N PHE A 39 -4.16 0.20 11.25
CA PHE A 39 -4.37 1.49 10.59
C PHE A 39 -5.73 1.50 9.88
N PRO A 40 -6.83 1.88 10.57
CA PRO A 40 -8.16 1.83 9.97
C PRO A 40 -8.32 2.72 8.73
N LYS A 41 -7.46 3.75 8.62
CA LYS A 41 -7.43 4.71 7.50
C LYS A 41 -6.33 4.40 6.47
N VAL A 42 -5.86 3.15 6.40
CA VAL A 42 -4.94 2.73 5.35
C VAL A 42 -5.60 2.83 3.97
N ARG A 43 -4.81 3.24 2.99
CA ARG A 43 -5.19 3.26 1.57
C ARG A 43 -4.18 2.45 0.78
N GLY A 44 -4.63 1.31 0.25
CA GLY A 44 -3.85 0.50 -0.69
C GLY A 44 -4.00 1.00 -2.11
N LYS A 45 -2.92 0.98 -2.89
CA LYS A 45 -2.97 1.21 -4.34
C LYS A 45 -2.03 0.30 -5.10
N ASP A 46 -2.60 -0.41 -6.09
CA ASP A 46 -1.82 -1.09 -7.11
C ASP A 46 -1.24 -0.05 -8.08
N MET A 47 0.08 -0.05 -8.22
CA MET A 47 0.81 0.84 -9.11
C MET A 47 0.99 0.25 -10.52
N GLY A 48 0.52 -0.98 -10.77
CA GLY A 48 0.63 -1.66 -12.06
C GLY A 48 1.84 -2.60 -12.12
N ASN A 49 2.31 -2.88 -13.32
CA ASN A 49 3.32 -3.92 -13.58
C ASN A 49 4.76 -3.47 -13.24
N TYR A 50 4.95 -3.06 -11.99
CA TYR A 50 6.25 -2.72 -11.40
C TYR A 50 6.67 -3.77 -10.37
N GLY A 51 7.98 -3.87 -10.17
CA GLY A 51 8.61 -4.78 -9.24
C GLY A 51 8.61 -4.28 -7.79
N HIS A 52 9.67 -4.65 -7.07
CA HIS A 52 9.82 -4.31 -5.65
C HIS A 52 10.25 -2.86 -5.43
N PHE A 53 10.92 -2.25 -6.41
CA PHE A 53 11.55 -0.94 -6.27
C PHE A 53 10.73 0.12 -7.00
N LEU A 54 9.47 0.31 -6.57
CA LEU A 54 8.51 1.23 -7.21
C LEU A 54 9.08 2.63 -7.43
N GLN A 55 9.76 3.21 -6.42
CA GLN A 55 10.34 4.55 -6.53
C GLN A 55 11.43 4.65 -7.62
N TRP A 56 12.13 3.55 -7.91
CA TRP A 56 13.13 3.50 -8.97
C TRP A 56 12.48 3.28 -10.34
N GLU A 57 11.46 2.42 -10.40
CA GLU A 57 10.80 2.01 -11.65
C GLU A 57 9.80 3.04 -12.17
N ALA A 58 9.13 3.76 -11.28
CA ALA A 58 8.05 4.71 -11.59
C ALA A 58 8.09 5.93 -10.63
N PRO A 59 9.20 6.70 -10.61
CA PRO A 59 9.38 7.78 -9.64
C PRO A 59 8.28 8.84 -9.72
N ASP A 60 7.84 9.21 -10.92
CA ASP A 60 6.87 10.28 -11.11
C ASP A 60 5.46 9.86 -10.66
N GLU A 61 5.06 8.62 -10.95
CA GLU A 61 3.80 8.06 -10.49
C GLU A 61 3.79 7.92 -8.97
N VAL A 62 4.86 7.38 -8.38
CA VAL A 62 4.96 7.26 -6.91
C VAL A 62 4.92 8.64 -6.26
N ASN A 63 5.68 9.60 -6.78
CA ASN A 63 5.68 10.98 -6.26
C ASN A 63 4.31 11.63 -6.37
N ARG A 64 3.57 11.39 -7.46
CA ARG A 64 2.20 11.90 -7.62
C ARG A 64 1.27 11.36 -6.55
N GLU A 65 1.32 10.07 -6.26
CA GLU A 65 0.49 9.46 -5.21
C GLU A 65 0.88 9.97 -3.81
N LEU A 66 2.18 10.12 -3.54
CA LEU A 66 2.68 10.67 -2.28
C LEU A 66 2.21 12.12 -2.08
N ILE A 67 2.38 12.97 -3.08
CA ILE A 67 1.96 14.38 -3.01
C ILE A 67 0.44 14.46 -2.86
N SER A 68 -0.32 13.68 -3.64
CA SER A 68 -1.78 13.63 -3.52
C SER A 68 -2.21 13.26 -2.11
N PHE A 69 -1.63 12.22 -1.53
CA PHE A 69 -1.96 11.76 -0.18
C PHE A 69 -1.61 12.78 0.90
N LEU A 70 -0.50 13.51 0.75
CA LEU A 70 -0.05 14.52 1.72
C LEU A 70 -0.78 15.87 1.58
N SER A 71 -1.47 16.11 0.47
CA SER A 71 -2.17 17.37 0.20
C SER A 71 -3.67 17.35 0.56
N GLU A 72 -4.15 16.24 1.13
CA GLU A 72 -5.52 16.07 1.64
C GLU A 72 -5.68 16.57 3.07
#